data_AF-A0A9P1F234-F1
#
_entry.id   AF-A0A9P1F234-F1
#
_cell.length_a   1.000
_cell.length_b   1.000
_cell.length_c   1.000
_cell.angle_alpha   90.00
_cell.angle_beta   90.00
_cell.angle_gamma   90.00
#
_symmetry.space_group_name_H-M   'P 1'
#
loop_
_entity.id
_entity.type
_entity.pdbx_description
1 polymer ?
#
loop_
_entity_poly.entity_id
_entity_poly.type
_entity_poly.pdbx_seq_one_letter_code
_entity_poly.pdbx_strand_id
1 'polypeptide(L)'
;MNIVLVSLVVILNLHHFSAHFIGKEHWDDDELELCDHPELDEFTSTKDALCYSYIHKFHQVNVEVLNWFPALIVYRNLLKPEQVEHFLDEFEDAETYLQTVHEMNGSSTQSDSRRANGSFFEHDENEATYSVFSTISTLIPGIDFEMAEPFSTLSYHPGGHYAPHFDYLTYDEHVDSRDFWAQTMGNRMATLIVMLREPLRGGATVFPHLRTTVRLMAGDAVIWFNMRADGEREPLSLHGGCPIYEGHKIITTLWIHENKQKIAAEASADYPISFNWLQPGYAEDLHPIMVQTNFC
;
A
#
# COMPACT_ATOMS: atom_id res chain seq x y z
N MET A 1 -11.27 0.80 -46.97
CA MET A 1 -12.32 1.44 -46.17
C MET A 1 -12.73 0.45 -45.09
N ASN A 2 -12.00 0.39 -43.96
CA ASN A 2 -12.28 -0.46 -42.79
C ASN A 2 -11.27 -0.14 -41.67
N ILE A 3 -11.38 1.02 -41.01
CA ILE A 3 -10.55 1.38 -39.84
C ILE A 3 -11.41 1.99 -38.69
N VAL A 4 -12.75 1.95 -38.74
CA VAL A 4 -13.58 2.71 -37.77
C VAL A 4 -14.36 1.85 -36.76
N LEU A 5 -14.30 0.51 -36.82
CA LEU A 5 -15.11 -0.32 -35.92
C LEU A 5 -14.43 -0.78 -34.61
N VAL A 6 -13.11 -0.61 -34.45
CA VAL A 6 -12.41 -1.09 -33.23
C VAL A 6 -12.52 -0.09 -32.07
N SER A 7 -12.62 1.22 -32.35
CA SER A 7 -12.68 2.24 -31.29
C SER A 7 -14.04 2.35 -30.60
N LEU A 8 -15.15 2.00 -31.26
CA LEU A 8 -16.48 2.15 -30.65
C LEU A 8 -16.78 1.08 -29.59
N VAL A 9 -16.27 -0.15 -29.79
CA VAL A 9 -16.52 -1.29 -28.87
C VAL A 9 -15.76 -1.13 -27.56
N VAL A 10 -14.55 -0.54 -27.59
CA VAL A 10 -13.76 -0.24 -26.37
C VAL A 10 -14.43 0.87 -25.56
N ILE A 11 -14.94 1.93 -26.21
CA ILE A 11 -15.65 3.02 -25.54
C ILE A 11 -16.99 2.54 -24.93
N LEU A 12 -17.71 1.66 -25.62
CA LEU A 12 -18.98 1.10 -25.11
C LEU A 12 -18.81 0.21 -23.87
N ASN A 13 -17.67 -0.49 -23.71
CA ASN A 13 -17.41 -1.33 -22.53
C ASN A 13 -16.95 -0.53 -21.30
N LEU A 14 -16.28 0.62 -21.49
CA LEU A 14 -15.93 1.53 -20.38
C LEU A 14 -17.18 2.20 -19.80
N HIS A 15 -18.17 2.55 -20.64
CA HIS A 15 -19.40 3.18 -20.17
C HIS A 15 -20.38 2.24 -19.46
N HIS A 16 -20.26 0.91 -19.59
CA HIS A 16 -21.21 -0.01 -18.96
C HIS A 16 -20.95 -0.22 -17.45
N PHE A 17 -19.71 -0.02 -16.98
CA PHE A 17 -19.38 -0.08 -15.55
C PHE A 17 -19.58 1.26 -14.82
N SER A 18 -19.44 2.38 -15.56
CA SER A 18 -19.61 3.75 -15.04
C SER A 18 -21.02 4.04 -14.50
N ALA A 19 -22.06 3.41 -15.04
CA ALA A 19 -23.44 3.73 -14.66
C ALA A 19 -23.86 3.18 -13.27
N HIS A 20 -23.06 2.32 -12.62
CA HIS A 20 -23.40 1.76 -11.32
C HIS A 20 -22.17 1.34 -10.47
N PHE A 21 -21.10 2.14 -10.48
CA PHE A 21 -20.02 1.98 -9.51
C PHE A 21 -20.53 2.37 -8.12
N ILE A 22 -20.75 1.38 -7.27
CA ILE A 22 -21.12 1.61 -5.87
C ILE A 22 -19.91 2.22 -5.18
N GLY A 23 -20.11 3.31 -4.44
CA GLY A 23 -19.05 4.07 -3.78
C GLY A 23 -18.60 5.32 -4.54
N LYS A 24 -19.09 5.58 -5.76
CA LYS A 24 -18.72 6.77 -6.56
C LYS A 24 -18.84 8.10 -5.80
N GLU A 25 -19.78 8.23 -4.86
CA GLU A 25 -19.97 9.43 -4.05
C GLU A 25 -18.83 9.71 -3.05
N HIS A 26 -17.97 8.72 -2.80
CA HIS A 26 -16.79 8.83 -1.94
C HIS A 26 -15.50 9.11 -2.72
N TRP A 27 -15.60 9.34 -4.03
CA TRP A 27 -14.46 9.59 -4.90
C TRP A 27 -14.67 10.90 -5.66
N ASP A 28 -13.64 11.72 -5.72
CA ASP A 28 -13.57 12.80 -6.68
C ASP A 28 -13.37 12.23 -8.09
N ASP A 29 -13.79 12.99 -9.12
CA ASP A 29 -13.65 12.56 -10.52
C ASP A 29 -12.18 12.35 -10.90
N ASP A 30 -11.32 13.29 -10.51
CA ASP A 30 -9.87 13.26 -10.77
C ASP A 30 -9.19 12.02 -10.15
N GLU A 31 -9.68 11.53 -9.00
CA GLU A 31 -9.12 10.36 -8.31
C GLU A 31 -9.42 9.08 -9.06
N LEU A 32 -10.63 8.95 -9.61
CA LEU A 32 -11.01 7.81 -10.44
C LEU A 32 -10.37 7.88 -11.82
N GLU A 33 -10.18 9.07 -12.39
CA GLU A 33 -9.42 9.22 -13.63
C GLU A 33 -7.99 8.71 -13.47
N LEU A 34 -7.29 9.01 -12.36
CA LEU A 34 -5.95 8.48 -12.07
C LEU A 34 -5.90 6.94 -11.98
N CYS A 35 -7.01 6.29 -11.59
CA CYS A 35 -7.11 4.83 -11.58
C CYS A 35 -7.15 4.24 -13.00
N ASP A 36 -7.92 4.88 -13.89
CA ASP A 36 -8.26 4.35 -15.21
C ASP A 36 -7.30 4.80 -16.33
N HIS A 37 -6.56 5.89 -16.10
CA HIS A 37 -5.70 6.55 -17.08
C HIS A 37 -4.24 6.57 -16.62
N PRO A 38 -3.45 5.50 -16.88
CA PRO A 38 -2.03 5.43 -16.52
C PRO A 38 -1.19 6.58 -17.09
N GLU A 39 -1.61 7.20 -18.19
CA GLU A 39 -0.95 8.37 -18.78
C GLU A 39 -0.99 9.63 -17.92
N LEU A 40 -1.86 9.68 -16.90
CA LEU A 40 -1.94 10.77 -15.94
C LEU A 40 -0.99 10.60 -14.75
N ASP A 41 -0.36 9.42 -14.60
CA ASP A 41 0.59 9.15 -13.53
C ASP A 41 1.89 9.93 -13.75
N GLU A 42 2.18 10.84 -12.82
CA GLU A 42 3.33 11.74 -12.92
C GLU A 42 4.67 11.05 -12.64
N PHE A 43 4.73 9.90 -11.98
CA PHE A 43 6.02 9.26 -11.66
C PHE A 43 6.42 8.16 -12.64
N THR A 44 5.46 7.37 -13.15
CA THR A 44 5.78 6.39 -14.20
C THR A 44 6.04 7.07 -15.55
N SER A 45 5.55 8.30 -15.76
CA SER A 45 5.82 9.10 -16.96
C SER A 45 7.05 10.02 -16.85
N THR A 46 7.55 10.31 -15.64
CA THR A 46 8.74 11.15 -15.46
C THR A 46 10.03 10.32 -15.39
N LYS A 47 11.14 10.95 -15.80
CA LYS A 47 12.49 10.35 -15.79
C LYS A 47 13.10 10.23 -14.38
N ASP A 48 12.29 10.47 -13.34
CA ASP A 48 12.76 10.65 -11.96
C ASP A 48 12.51 9.41 -11.07
N ALA A 49 11.75 8.42 -11.56
CA ALA A 49 11.66 7.11 -10.92
C ALA A 49 13.04 6.43 -10.93
N LEU A 50 13.52 6.03 -9.75
CA LEU A 50 14.81 5.37 -9.58
C LEU A 50 14.62 3.88 -9.31
N CYS A 51 15.09 3.05 -10.24
CA CYS A 51 15.14 1.60 -10.06
C CYS A 51 16.58 1.14 -9.82
N TYR A 52 16.79 0.40 -8.74
CA TYR A 52 18.07 -0.20 -8.44
C TYR A 52 17.88 -1.49 -7.65
N SER A 53 18.93 -2.32 -7.64
CA SER A 53 18.97 -3.49 -6.77
C SER A 53 20.11 -3.39 -5.77
N TYR A 54 19.91 -3.92 -4.56
CA TYR A 54 20.97 -4.14 -3.57
C TYR A 54 20.95 -5.58 -3.06
N ILE A 55 22.05 -6.01 -2.43
CA ILE A 55 22.12 -7.31 -1.75
C ILE A 55 22.07 -7.09 -0.24
N HIS A 56 21.13 -7.73 0.44
CA HIS A 56 21.04 -7.72 1.90
C HIS A 56 20.89 -9.16 2.41
N LYS A 57 21.75 -9.57 3.35
CA LYS A 57 21.84 -10.95 3.86
C LYS A 57 21.83 -12.02 2.76
N PHE A 58 22.56 -11.79 1.67
CA PHE A 58 22.65 -12.67 0.49
C PHE A 58 21.37 -12.77 -0.37
N HIS A 59 20.37 -11.91 -0.15
CA HIS A 59 19.20 -11.76 -1.00
C HIS A 59 19.32 -10.51 -1.86
N GLN A 60 19.00 -10.63 -3.14
CA GLN A 60 18.82 -9.47 -4.01
C GLN A 60 17.46 -8.83 -3.72
N VAL A 61 17.45 -7.52 -3.50
CA VAL A 61 16.25 -6.71 -3.31
C VAL A 61 16.17 -5.70 -4.44
N ASN A 62 15.02 -5.63 -5.12
CA ASN A 62 14.78 -4.71 -6.22
C ASN A 62 13.87 -3.58 -5.74
N VAL A 63 14.33 -2.34 -5.89
CA VAL A 63 13.66 -1.16 -5.34
C VAL A 63 13.36 -0.17 -6.45
N GLU A 64 12.09 0.20 -6.57
CA GLU A 64 11.60 1.28 -7.39
C GLU A 64 11.14 2.43 -6.49
N VAL A 65 11.85 3.55 -6.53
CA VAL A 65 11.49 4.76 -5.80
C VAL A 65 10.59 5.59 -6.70
N LEU A 66 9.30 5.66 -6.34
CA LEU A 66 8.31 6.44 -7.07
C LEU A 66 8.30 7.89 -6.60
N ASN A 67 8.44 8.12 -5.30
CA ASN A 67 8.57 9.48 -4.75
C ASN A 67 9.62 9.53 -3.64
N TRP A 68 10.37 10.63 -3.59
CA TRP A 68 11.44 10.82 -2.61
C TRP A 68 10.95 11.47 -1.31
N PHE A 69 9.91 12.33 -1.40
CA PHE A 69 9.38 13.14 -0.30
C PHE A 69 7.85 13.33 -0.43
N PRO A 70 7.02 12.69 0.41
CA PRO A 70 7.36 11.54 1.25
C PRO A 70 7.83 10.34 0.43
N ALA A 71 8.60 9.46 1.06
CA ALA A 71 9.01 8.22 0.43
C ALA A 71 7.80 7.37 0.00
N LEU A 72 7.74 7.03 -1.28
CA LEU A 72 6.83 6.03 -1.85
C LEU A 72 7.67 5.03 -2.64
N ILE A 73 7.73 3.80 -2.16
CA ILE A 73 8.72 2.82 -2.61
C ILE A 73 8.03 1.50 -2.91
N VAL A 74 8.35 0.92 -4.06
CA VAL A 74 7.95 -0.44 -4.42
C VAL A 74 9.15 -1.38 -4.33
N TYR A 75 9.01 -2.44 -3.55
CA TYR A 75 9.92 -3.58 -3.52
C TYR A 75 9.41 -4.64 -4.49
N ARG A 76 10.09 -4.78 -5.63
CA ARG A 76 9.67 -5.68 -6.72
C ARG A 76 10.15 -7.11 -6.48
N ASN A 77 9.25 -8.07 -6.62
CA ASN A 77 9.51 -9.50 -6.35
C ASN A 77 10.15 -9.70 -4.95
N LEU A 78 9.61 -9.02 -3.93
CA LEU A 78 10.11 -9.11 -2.56
C LEU A 78 9.91 -10.51 -1.98
N LEU A 79 8.72 -11.08 -2.23
CA LEU A 79 8.39 -12.44 -1.86
C LEU A 79 8.56 -13.38 -3.05
N LYS A 80 8.99 -14.61 -2.77
CA LYS A 80 9.01 -15.66 -3.78
C LYS A 80 7.59 -16.17 -4.08
N PRO A 81 7.33 -16.69 -5.29
CA PRO A 81 6.03 -17.26 -5.64
C PRO A 81 5.53 -18.29 -4.62
N GLU A 82 6.42 -19.15 -4.12
CA GLU A 82 6.05 -20.19 -3.15
C GLU A 82 5.60 -19.61 -1.80
N GLN A 83 6.17 -18.48 -1.37
CA GLN A 83 5.76 -17.81 -0.14
C GLN A 83 4.37 -17.17 -0.30
N VAL A 84 4.10 -16.62 -1.49
CA VAL A 84 2.79 -16.03 -1.83
C VAL A 84 1.72 -17.11 -1.90
N GLU A 85 1.99 -18.22 -2.59
CA GLU A 85 1.06 -19.35 -2.70
C GLU A 85 0.72 -19.93 -1.32
N HIS A 86 1.73 -20.20 -0.48
CA HIS A 86 1.48 -20.73 0.86
C HIS A 86 0.66 -19.76 1.74
N PHE A 87 0.89 -18.45 1.66
CA PHE A 87 0.07 -17.49 2.42
C PHE A 87 -1.37 -17.46 1.90
N LEU A 88 -1.55 -17.54 0.58
CA LEU A 88 -2.88 -17.60 -0.02
C LEU A 88 -3.66 -18.85 0.42
N ASP A 89 -3.01 -20.01 0.49
CA ASP A 89 -3.64 -21.25 0.96
C ASP A 89 -4.18 -21.07 2.39
N GLU A 90 -3.38 -20.50 3.30
CA GLU A 90 -3.82 -20.21 4.68
C GLU A 90 -4.99 -19.21 4.71
N PHE A 91 -5.00 -18.23 3.81
CA PHE A 91 -6.09 -17.25 3.74
C PHE A 91 -7.38 -17.82 3.15
N GLU A 92 -7.28 -18.73 2.18
CA GLU A 92 -8.45 -19.38 1.56
C GLU A 92 -9.17 -20.32 2.55
N ASP A 93 -8.43 -20.89 3.51
CA ASP A 93 -8.98 -21.72 4.59
C ASP A 93 -9.50 -20.90 5.80
N ALA A 94 -9.14 -19.61 5.89
CA ALA A 94 -9.52 -18.75 7.01
C ALA A 94 -10.98 -18.28 6.94
N GLU A 95 -11.58 -18.07 8.12
CA GLU A 95 -12.86 -17.34 8.19
C GLU A 95 -12.65 -15.88 7.81
N THR A 96 -13.41 -15.40 6.83
CA THR A 96 -13.36 -14.00 6.39
C THR A 96 -14.67 -13.28 6.68
N TYR A 97 -14.57 -12.01 7.04
CA TYR A 97 -15.72 -11.16 7.32
C TYR A 97 -15.70 -9.91 6.46
N LEU A 98 -16.88 -9.36 6.20
CA LEU A 98 -17.04 -8.10 5.48
C LEU A 98 -16.38 -6.98 6.29
N GLN A 99 -15.49 -6.24 5.64
CA GLN A 99 -14.76 -5.15 6.28
C GLN A 99 -15.64 -3.91 6.32
N THR A 100 -15.99 -3.44 7.53
CA THR A 100 -16.77 -2.22 7.73
C THR A 100 -15.85 -1.05 8.11
N VAL A 101 -16.15 0.15 7.63
CA VAL A 101 -15.53 1.38 8.13
C VAL A 101 -16.32 1.82 9.36
N HIS A 102 -15.65 2.14 10.46
CA HIS A 102 -16.30 2.70 11.64
C HIS A 102 -16.58 4.19 11.39
N GLU A 103 -17.82 4.55 11.10
CA GLU A 103 -18.24 5.95 11.15
C GLU A 103 -18.29 6.42 12.62
N MET A 104 -17.91 7.68 12.88
CA MET A 104 -17.93 8.30 14.21
C MET A 104 -19.31 8.24 14.92
N ASN A 105 -20.39 7.93 14.18
CA ASN A 105 -21.76 7.79 14.70
C ASN A 105 -22.08 6.40 15.28
N GLY A 106 -21.16 5.43 15.21
CA GLY A 106 -21.34 4.09 15.78
C GLY A 106 -22.30 3.17 15.01
N SER A 107 -22.73 3.52 13.79
CA SER A 107 -23.55 2.64 12.95
C SER A 107 -22.66 1.71 12.09
N SER A 108 -22.86 0.40 12.21
CA SER A 108 -22.21 -0.61 11.36
C SER A 108 -23.06 -0.89 10.13
N THR A 109 -23.19 0.10 9.24
CA THR A 109 -23.72 -0.16 7.90
C THR A 109 -22.58 -0.65 6.99
N GLN A 110 -22.91 -1.45 5.98
CA GLN A 110 -21.95 -1.78 4.92
C GLN A 110 -21.50 -0.45 4.31
N SER A 111 -20.25 -0.06 4.55
CA SER A 111 -19.77 1.23 4.09
C SER A 111 -19.60 1.17 2.57
N ASP A 112 -20.31 2.03 1.84
CA ASP A 112 -20.15 2.11 0.40
C ASP A 112 -18.80 2.73 0.00
N SER A 113 -18.01 3.22 0.96
CA SER A 113 -16.63 3.65 0.74
C SER A 113 -15.62 2.50 0.67
N ARG A 114 -15.92 1.33 1.24
CA ARG A 114 -15.02 0.16 1.23
C ARG A 114 -15.79 -1.14 1.01
N ARG A 115 -15.41 -1.87 -0.03
CA ARG A 115 -15.98 -3.20 -0.34
C ARG A 115 -14.89 -4.25 -0.42
N ALA A 116 -14.62 -4.90 0.71
CA ALA A 116 -13.66 -5.97 0.87
C ALA A 116 -14.14 -6.99 1.92
N ASN A 117 -13.71 -8.23 1.78
CA ASN A 117 -13.70 -9.20 2.88
C ASN A 117 -12.27 -9.30 3.43
N GLY A 118 -12.10 -9.75 4.66
CA GLY A 118 -10.75 -9.93 5.19
C GLY A 118 -10.69 -10.76 6.46
N SER A 119 -9.46 -11.04 6.85
CA SER A 119 -9.09 -11.70 8.11
C SER A 119 -7.78 -11.10 8.63
N PHE A 120 -7.45 -11.40 9.89
CA PHE A 120 -6.20 -11.01 10.52
C PHE A 120 -5.33 -12.24 10.78
N PHE A 121 -4.02 -12.10 10.63
CA PHE A 121 -3.05 -13.15 10.93
C PHE A 121 -1.92 -12.61 11.79
N GLU A 122 -1.59 -13.33 12.85
CA GLU A 122 -0.41 -13.02 13.65
C GLU A 122 0.86 -13.37 12.87
N HIS A 123 1.95 -12.62 13.13
CA HIS A 123 3.19 -12.72 12.35
C HIS A 123 3.86 -14.08 12.47
N ASP A 124 3.63 -14.82 13.55
CA ASP A 124 4.19 -16.14 13.83
C ASP A 124 3.11 -17.23 14.02
N GLU A 125 1.89 -16.97 13.53
CA GLU A 125 0.76 -17.90 13.63
C GLU A 125 1.04 -19.26 12.99
N ASN A 126 1.64 -19.26 11.79
CA ASN A 126 2.01 -20.46 11.05
C ASN A 126 3.30 -20.23 10.24
N GLU A 127 3.78 -21.26 9.55
CA GLU A 127 5.01 -21.17 8.76
C GLU A 127 4.92 -20.17 7.60
N ALA A 128 3.72 -19.98 7.02
CA ALA A 128 3.52 -19.06 5.89
C ALA A 128 3.59 -17.60 6.35
N THR A 129 2.85 -17.24 7.40
CA THR A 129 2.84 -15.87 7.95
C THR A 129 4.21 -15.49 8.49
N TYR A 130 4.89 -16.43 9.19
CA TYR A 130 6.26 -16.25 9.66
C TYR A 130 7.25 -16.04 8.51
N SER A 131 7.16 -16.84 7.44
CA SER A 131 8.06 -16.74 6.29
C SER A 131 7.95 -15.37 5.61
N VAL A 132 6.72 -14.88 5.41
CA VAL A 132 6.45 -13.57 4.82
C VAL A 132 6.94 -12.45 5.74
N PHE A 133 6.55 -12.45 7.02
CA PHE A 133 6.96 -11.42 7.97
C PHE A 133 8.48 -11.37 8.17
N SER A 134 9.13 -12.53 8.28
CA SER A 134 10.59 -12.64 8.40
C SER A 134 11.30 -12.07 7.17
N THR A 135 10.76 -12.29 5.97
CA THR A 135 11.30 -11.73 4.72
C THR A 135 11.18 -10.21 4.69
N ILE A 136 9.99 -9.67 4.98
CA ILE A 136 9.72 -8.23 5.03
C ILE A 136 10.65 -7.54 6.04
N SER A 137 10.60 -7.99 7.29
CA SER A 137 11.38 -7.41 8.40
C SER A 137 12.89 -7.56 8.24
N THR A 138 13.34 -8.55 7.47
CA THR A 138 14.77 -8.74 7.19
C THR A 138 15.25 -7.89 6.02
N LEU A 139 14.46 -7.77 4.95
CA LEU A 139 14.93 -7.21 3.68
C LEU A 139 14.62 -5.73 3.50
N ILE A 140 13.60 -5.20 4.19
CA ILE A 140 13.25 -3.78 4.17
C ILE A 140 14.03 -3.04 5.26
N PRO A 141 14.96 -2.16 4.90
CA PRO A 141 15.78 -1.45 5.86
C PRO A 141 15.11 -0.21 6.44
N GLY A 142 15.68 0.29 7.53
CA GLY A 142 15.33 1.60 8.10
C GLY A 142 14.04 1.62 8.91
N ILE A 143 13.31 0.51 8.99
CA ILE A 143 12.04 0.40 9.71
C ILE A 143 12.14 -0.73 10.72
N ASP A 144 11.72 -0.45 11.95
CA ASP A 144 11.54 -1.46 12.98
C ASP A 144 10.12 -2.04 12.88
N PHE A 145 10.00 -3.34 12.64
CA PHE A 145 8.70 -4.01 12.51
C PHE A 145 8.19 -4.57 13.84
N GLU A 146 8.91 -4.40 14.96
CA GLU A 146 8.47 -4.88 16.28
C GLU A 146 7.14 -4.24 16.71
N MET A 147 6.88 -3.01 16.27
CA MET A 147 5.65 -2.27 16.54
C MET A 147 4.69 -2.29 15.34
N ALA A 148 4.61 -3.41 14.63
CA ALA A 148 3.63 -3.61 13.57
C ALA A 148 2.37 -4.32 14.09
N GLU A 149 1.20 -3.93 13.58
CA GLU A 149 -0.05 -4.66 13.81
C GLU A 149 -0.03 -6.04 13.13
N PRO A 150 -0.93 -6.98 13.50
CA PRO A 150 -1.13 -8.22 12.74
C PRO A 150 -1.42 -7.94 11.26
N PHE A 151 -1.12 -8.92 10.40
CA PHE A 151 -1.43 -8.82 8.98
C PHE A 151 -2.93 -8.65 8.76
N SER A 152 -3.35 -7.56 8.11
CA SER A 152 -4.73 -7.38 7.64
C SER A 152 -4.84 -7.87 6.20
N THR A 153 -5.31 -9.10 6.02
CA THR A 153 -5.43 -9.71 4.68
C THR A 153 -6.82 -9.47 4.12
N LEU A 154 -6.87 -8.91 2.90
CA LEU A 154 -8.07 -8.37 2.30
C LEU A 154 -8.28 -8.95 0.91
N SER A 155 -9.50 -9.44 0.66
CA SER A 155 -9.97 -9.93 -0.63
C SER A 155 -11.00 -8.98 -1.22
N TYR A 156 -10.77 -8.61 -2.48
CA TYR A 156 -11.63 -7.75 -3.25
C TYR A 156 -12.06 -8.47 -4.53
N HIS A 157 -13.37 -8.58 -4.70
CA HIS A 157 -14.03 -9.10 -5.91
C HIS A 157 -14.28 -7.97 -6.92
N PRO A 158 -14.74 -8.27 -8.16
CA PRO A 158 -15.20 -7.23 -9.08
C PRO A 158 -16.20 -6.27 -8.43
N GLY A 159 -15.98 -4.96 -8.60
CA GLY A 159 -16.68 -3.87 -7.91
C GLY A 159 -16.12 -3.51 -6.52
N GLY A 160 -15.23 -4.33 -5.97
CA GLY A 160 -14.48 -4.06 -4.76
C GLY A 160 -13.57 -2.85 -4.93
N HIS A 161 -13.46 -2.04 -3.89
CA HIS A 161 -12.69 -0.79 -3.86
C HIS A 161 -12.50 -0.33 -2.41
N TYR A 162 -11.66 0.70 -2.24
CA TYR A 162 -11.59 1.47 -1.01
C TYR A 162 -11.34 2.93 -1.37
N ALA A 163 -12.30 3.80 -1.07
CA ALA A 163 -12.21 5.24 -1.31
C ALA A 163 -10.95 5.85 -0.66
N PRO A 164 -10.44 6.97 -1.21
CA PRO A 164 -9.27 7.64 -0.66
C PRO A 164 -9.43 7.98 0.82
N HIS A 165 -8.43 7.59 1.61
CA HIS A 165 -8.40 7.74 3.05
C HIS A 165 -6.96 7.87 3.54
N PHE A 166 -6.83 8.09 4.85
CA PHE A 166 -5.56 8.10 5.55
C PHE A 166 -5.49 6.91 6.52
N ASP A 167 -4.29 6.36 6.68
CA ASP A 167 -4.05 5.25 7.60
C ASP A 167 -3.61 5.70 8.99
N TYR A 168 -3.19 6.96 9.16
CA TYR A 168 -2.97 7.49 10.50
C TYR A 168 -4.29 7.53 11.28
N LEU A 169 -4.20 7.28 12.57
CA LEU A 169 -5.32 7.27 13.50
C LEU A 169 -5.65 8.70 13.91
N THR A 170 -6.95 9.05 13.90
CA THR A 170 -7.45 10.35 14.36
C THR A 170 -8.14 10.17 15.71
N TYR A 171 -7.59 10.80 16.75
CA TYR A 171 -8.18 10.80 18.08
C TYR A 171 -8.78 12.18 18.37
N ASP A 172 -9.92 12.20 19.08
CA ASP A 172 -10.46 13.43 19.63
C ASP A 172 -9.50 13.92 20.71
N GLU A 173 -9.01 15.15 20.60
CA GLU A 173 -8.08 15.74 21.57
C GLU A 173 -8.74 16.05 22.92
N HIS A 174 -10.07 16.06 22.97
CA HIS A 174 -10.86 16.42 24.16
C HIS A 174 -11.36 15.22 24.96
N VAL A 175 -11.15 14.00 24.46
CA VAL A 175 -11.50 12.74 25.12
C VAL A 175 -10.33 11.79 24.92
N ASP A 176 -9.87 11.06 25.95
CA ASP A 176 -8.86 10.00 25.78
C ASP A 176 -9.47 8.81 25.02
N SER A 177 -9.69 9.03 23.73
CA SER A 177 -10.30 8.15 22.74
C SER A 177 -9.26 7.27 22.05
N ARG A 178 -8.00 7.37 22.48
CA ARG A 178 -6.90 6.52 22.03
C ARG A 178 -7.19 5.09 22.41
N ASP A 179 -7.15 4.20 21.43
CA ASP A 179 -7.23 2.78 21.66
C ASP A 179 -5.95 2.27 22.33
N PHE A 180 -5.97 1.00 22.75
CA PHE A 180 -4.82 0.37 23.39
C PHE A 180 -3.56 0.46 22.52
N TRP A 181 -3.71 0.29 21.21
CA TRP A 181 -2.64 0.37 20.23
C TRP A 181 -1.98 1.75 20.22
N ALA A 182 -2.73 2.85 20.07
CA ALA A 182 -2.09 4.17 20.12
C ALA A 182 -1.47 4.53 21.46
N GLN A 183 -2.05 4.08 22.57
CA GLN A 183 -1.47 4.36 23.89
C GLN A 183 -0.12 3.65 24.10
N THR A 184 0.08 2.48 23.49
CA THR A 184 1.26 1.64 23.71
C THR A 184 2.28 1.73 22.58
N MET A 185 1.82 1.85 21.34
CA MET A 185 2.63 1.78 20.12
C MET A 185 2.71 3.14 19.39
N GLY A 186 1.90 4.12 19.79
CA GLY A 186 1.82 5.41 19.10
C GLY A 186 0.96 5.31 17.85
N ASN A 187 0.99 6.31 16.99
CA ASN A 187 0.19 6.31 15.76
C ASN A 187 0.86 5.48 14.64
N ARG A 188 0.10 5.11 13.61
CA ARG A 188 0.57 4.36 12.44
C ARG A 188 1.47 5.26 11.58
N MET A 189 2.77 5.14 11.76
CA MET A 189 3.79 5.93 11.04
C MET A 189 3.89 5.55 9.56
N ALA A 190 3.74 4.27 9.24
CA ALA A 190 3.90 3.75 7.89
C ALA A 190 2.90 2.63 7.60
N THR A 191 2.61 2.45 6.31
CA THR A 191 1.82 1.33 5.81
C THR A 191 2.61 0.59 4.75
N LEU A 192 2.65 -0.73 4.88
CA LEU A 192 3.18 -1.64 3.87
C LEU A 192 2.03 -2.52 3.34
N ILE A 193 1.82 -2.51 2.03
CA ILE A 193 0.93 -3.44 1.34
C ILE A 193 1.76 -4.43 0.56
N VAL A 194 1.48 -5.72 0.73
CA VAL A 194 1.99 -6.80 -0.11
C VAL A 194 0.87 -7.29 -1.02
N MET A 195 1.15 -7.43 -2.31
CA MET A 195 0.25 -8.06 -3.25
C MET A 195 0.40 -9.57 -3.18
N LEU A 196 -0.68 -10.28 -2.85
CA LEU A 196 -0.71 -11.75 -2.85
C LEU A 196 -1.33 -12.29 -4.14
N ARG A 197 -2.34 -11.59 -4.68
CA ARG A 197 -2.97 -11.91 -5.96
C ARG A 197 -3.40 -10.62 -6.64
N GLU A 198 -2.84 -10.31 -7.81
CA GLU A 198 -3.27 -9.18 -8.61
C GLU A 198 -4.58 -9.48 -9.38
N PRO A 199 -5.46 -8.47 -9.55
CA PRO A 199 -6.63 -8.61 -10.40
C PRO A 199 -6.24 -8.57 -11.89
N LEU A 200 -7.15 -9.04 -12.76
CA LEU A 200 -6.94 -8.97 -14.21
C LEU A 200 -7.07 -7.52 -14.73
N ARG A 201 -7.96 -6.71 -14.13
CA ARG A 201 -8.13 -5.30 -14.48
C ARG A 201 -8.62 -4.46 -13.31
N GLY A 202 -8.02 -3.28 -13.13
CA GLY A 202 -8.34 -2.35 -12.03
C GLY A 202 -7.53 -2.64 -10.77
N GLY A 203 -7.99 -2.20 -9.61
CA GLY A 203 -7.43 -2.60 -8.30
C GLY A 203 -6.05 -2.05 -7.96
N ALA A 204 -5.52 -1.05 -8.68
CA ALA A 204 -4.30 -0.36 -8.30
C ALA A 204 -4.46 0.41 -6.97
N THR A 205 -3.35 0.88 -6.39
CA THR A 205 -3.37 1.79 -5.23
C THR A 205 -3.08 3.19 -5.73
N VAL A 206 -4.07 4.09 -5.67
CA VAL A 206 -3.92 5.48 -6.11
C VAL A 206 -3.51 6.37 -4.94
N PHE A 207 -2.63 7.34 -5.19
CA PHE A 207 -2.23 8.39 -4.27
C PHE A 207 -2.58 9.75 -4.91
N PRO A 208 -3.81 10.27 -4.70
CA PRO A 208 -4.30 11.43 -5.43
C PRO A 208 -3.44 12.68 -5.28
N HIS A 209 -3.00 12.97 -4.05
CA HIS A 209 -2.16 14.14 -3.77
C HIS A 209 -0.75 14.05 -4.37
N LEU A 210 -0.27 12.83 -4.60
CA LEU A 210 0.98 12.57 -5.32
C LEU A 210 0.75 12.40 -6.84
N ARG A 211 -0.50 12.41 -7.31
CA ARG A 211 -0.88 12.22 -8.72
C ARG A 211 -0.26 10.97 -9.34
N THR A 212 -0.30 9.86 -8.60
CA THR A 212 0.29 8.58 -9.03
C THR A 212 -0.53 7.38 -8.64
N THR A 213 -0.34 6.29 -9.37
CA THR A 213 -1.11 5.06 -9.20
C THR A 213 -0.19 3.84 -9.25
N VAL A 214 0.01 3.22 -8.09
CA VAL A 214 0.91 2.08 -7.91
C VAL A 214 0.23 0.78 -8.33
N ARG A 215 0.85 0.08 -9.27
CA ARG A 215 0.42 -1.24 -9.75
C ARG A 215 1.43 -2.30 -9.31
N LEU A 216 0.95 -3.28 -8.55
CA LEU A 216 1.73 -4.35 -7.96
C LEU A 216 1.34 -5.69 -8.59
N MET A 217 2.33 -6.57 -8.76
CA MET A 217 2.13 -7.98 -9.08
C MET A 217 2.28 -8.83 -7.82
N ALA A 218 1.75 -10.06 -7.81
CA ALA A 218 1.98 -11.01 -6.73
C ALA A 218 3.47 -11.07 -6.31
N GLY A 219 3.72 -10.89 -5.01
CA GLY A 219 5.05 -10.84 -4.40
C GLY A 219 5.70 -9.46 -4.35
N ASP A 220 5.14 -8.44 -5.00
CA ASP A 220 5.55 -7.06 -4.81
C ASP A 220 5.03 -6.49 -3.48
N ALA A 221 5.74 -5.52 -2.92
CA ALA A 221 5.28 -4.73 -1.79
C ALA A 221 5.44 -3.23 -2.06
N VAL A 222 4.50 -2.40 -1.61
CA VAL A 222 4.63 -0.94 -1.58
C VAL A 222 4.63 -0.45 -0.15
N ILE A 223 5.48 0.52 0.15
CA ILE A 223 5.53 1.20 1.44
C ILE A 223 5.50 2.72 1.27
N TRP A 224 4.80 3.36 2.20
CA TRP A 224 4.75 4.82 2.33
C TRP A 224 4.59 5.20 3.81
N PHE A 225 4.71 6.50 4.09
CA PHE A 225 4.64 7.06 5.44
C PHE A 225 3.39 7.91 5.60
N ASN A 226 2.65 7.67 6.68
CA ASN A 226 1.44 8.39 7.06
C ASN A 226 1.75 9.58 7.98
N MET A 227 2.99 9.67 8.46
CA MET A 227 3.45 10.72 9.36
C MET A 227 4.74 11.33 8.85
N ARG A 228 4.93 12.61 9.17
CA ARG A 228 6.17 13.35 9.00
C ARG A 228 7.12 13.03 10.14
N ALA A 229 8.37 13.47 9.99
CA ALA A 229 9.44 13.13 10.92
C ALA A 229 9.27 13.70 12.34
N ASP A 230 8.47 14.76 12.46
CA ASP A 230 8.05 15.42 13.70
C ASP A 230 6.86 14.73 14.39
N GLY A 231 6.30 13.68 13.78
CA GLY A 231 5.11 13.01 14.26
C GLY A 231 3.80 13.67 13.79
N GLU A 232 3.86 14.73 12.98
CA GLU A 232 2.67 15.31 12.38
C GLU A 232 2.13 14.43 11.24
N ARG A 233 0.86 14.60 10.89
CA ARG A 233 0.22 13.83 9.81
C ARG A 233 0.81 14.19 8.45
N GLU A 234 1.03 13.20 7.59
CA GLU A 234 1.51 13.43 6.21
C GLU A 234 0.31 13.58 5.27
N PRO A 235 -0.06 14.80 4.82
CA PRO A 235 -1.20 15.00 3.94
C PRO A 235 -1.01 14.37 2.56
N LEU A 236 0.22 14.13 2.10
CA LEU A 236 0.49 13.46 0.82
C LEU A 236 0.28 11.94 0.87
N SER A 237 -0.02 11.38 2.05
CA SER A 237 -0.31 9.94 2.24
C SER A 237 -1.76 9.53 1.93
N LEU A 238 -2.60 10.47 1.47
CA LEU A 238 -3.96 10.15 1.02
C LEU A 238 -3.88 9.09 -0.08
N HIS A 239 -4.55 7.96 0.11
CA HIS A 239 -4.49 6.84 -0.82
C HIS A 239 -5.80 6.04 -0.85
N GLY A 240 -6.05 5.35 -1.96
CA GLY A 240 -7.24 4.54 -2.16
C GLY A 240 -6.97 3.27 -2.96
N GLY A 241 -7.84 2.29 -2.81
CA GLY A 241 -7.87 1.09 -3.64
C GLY A 241 -8.81 1.30 -4.83
N CYS A 242 -8.25 1.44 -6.02
CA CYS A 242 -9.01 1.63 -7.26
C CYS A 242 -10.03 0.51 -7.48
N PRO A 243 -11.16 0.80 -8.16
CA PRO A 243 -12.17 -0.20 -8.46
C PRO A 243 -11.59 -1.41 -9.21
N ILE A 244 -12.06 -2.61 -8.84
CA ILE A 244 -11.74 -3.83 -9.57
C ILE A 244 -12.79 -4.05 -10.63
N TYR A 245 -12.35 -4.24 -11.87
CA TYR A 245 -13.25 -4.49 -12.98
C TYR A 245 -13.29 -5.96 -13.40
N GLU A 246 -12.16 -6.65 -13.28
CA GLU A 246 -12.03 -8.06 -13.67
C GLU A 246 -11.00 -8.77 -12.80
N GLY A 247 -11.25 -10.05 -12.48
CA GLY A 247 -10.41 -10.82 -11.58
C GLY A 247 -10.61 -10.45 -10.11
N HIS A 248 -9.73 -10.97 -9.26
CA HIS A 248 -9.81 -10.86 -7.80
C HIS A 248 -8.48 -10.32 -7.30
N LYS A 249 -8.52 -9.34 -6.39
CA LYS A 249 -7.32 -8.82 -5.73
C LYS A 249 -7.26 -9.38 -4.31
N ILE A 250 -6.10 -9.89 -3.92
CA ILE A 250 -5.82 -10.23 -2.52
C ILE A 250 -4.53 -9.53 -2.12
N ILE A 251 -4.60 -8.77 -1.02
CA ILE A 251 -3.45 -8.08 -0.43
C ILE A 251 -3.35 -8.42 1.05
N THR A 252 -2.16 -8.28 1.61
CA THR A 252 -2.00 -8.18 3.06
C THR A 252 -1.35 -6.86 3.43
N THR A 253 -1.94 -6.17 4.40
CA THR A 253 -1.51 -4.86 4.88
C THR A 253 -0.85 -5.03 6.24
N LEU A 254 0.27 -4.34 6.43
CA LEU A 254 0.98 -4.22 7.69
C LEU A 254 1.05 -2.74 8.06
N TRP A 255 0.41 -2.36 9.16
CA TRP A 255 0.52 -1.01 9.71
C TRP A 255 1.65 -0.99 10.74
N ILE A 256 2.60 -0.06 10.58
CA ILE A 256 3.78 0.07 11.44
C ILE A 256 3.65 1.33 12.27
N HIS A 257 3.77 1.20 13.58
CA HIS A 257 3.65 2.33 14.49
C HIS A 257 4.97 3.06 14.77
N GLU A 258 4.86 4.30 15.22
CA GLU A 258 5.99 5.23 15.43
C GLU A 258 6.89 4.88 16.62
N ASN A 259 6.38 4.21 17.67
CA ASN A 259 7.20 3.90 18.82
C ASN A 259 8.33 2.94 18.43
N LYS A 260 9.51 3.13 19.04
CA LYS A 260 10.79 2.43 18.74
C LYS A 260 11.43 2.76 17.39
N GLN A 261 10.78 3.54 16.52
CA GLN A 261 11.39 4.00 15.28
C GLN A 261 12.51 5.00 15.61
N LYS A 262 13.67 4.82 14.99
CA LYS A 262 14.81 5.73 15.16
C LYS A 262 14.73 6.98 14.26
N ILE A 263 13.73 7.04 13.38
CA ILE A 263 13.57 8.05 12.33
C ILE A 263 13.27 9.45 12.90
N ALA A 264 12.71 9.54 14.12
CA ALA A 264 12.28 10.82 14.73
C ALA A 264 13.41 11.65 15.39
N ALA A 265 14.58 11.07 15.65
CA ALA A 265 15.58 11.72 16.51
C ALA A 265 16.47 12.78 15.80
N GLU A 266 16.47 12.84 14.47
CA GLU A 266 17.45 13.62 13.69
C GLU A 266 16.84 14.61 12.68
N ALA A 267 15.51 14.67 12.57
CA ALA A 267 14.85 15.45 11.54
C ALA A 267 14.46 16.86 11.99
N SER A 268 14.65 17.84 11.09
CA SER A 268 14.00 19.16 11.17
C SER A 268 12.49 18.96 11.13
N ALA A 269 11.77 19.62 12.05
CA ALA A 269 10.35 19.43 12.34
C ALA A 269 9.36 19.90 11.26
N ASP A 270 9.73 19.81 9.98
CA ASP A 270 8.95 20.34 8.85
C ASP A 270 9.15 19.54 7.55
N TYR A 271 9.60 18.28 7.61
CA TYR A 271 9.87 17.52 6.38
C TYR A 271 9.21 16.13 6.36
N PRO A 272 8.62 15.74 5.20
CA PRO A 272 8.23 14.36 4.94
C PRO A 272 9.39 13.40 5.17
N ILE A 273 9.08 12.18 5.61
CA ILE A 273 10.09 11.11 5.71
C ILE A 273 10.66 10.84 4.32
N SER A 274 11.97 11.04 4.18
CA SER A 274 12.69 10.87 2.93
C SER A 274 13.09 9.43 2.72
N PHE A 275 13.09 8.97 1.47
CA PHE A 275 13.67 7.69 1.08
C PHE A 275 15.12 7.51 1.60
N ASN A 276 15.91 8.58 1.64
CA ASN A 276 17.30 8.55 2.11
C ASN A 276 17.46 8.06 3.55
N TRP A 277 16.46 8.24 4.40
CA TRP A 277 16.51 7.80 5.79
C TRP A 277 16.30 6.30 5.96
N LEU A 278 15.77 5.64 4.93
CA LEU A 278 15.52 4.20 4.97
C LEU A 278 16.75 3.40 4.55
N GLN A 279 17.75 4.03 3.94
CA GLN A 279 18.96 3.35 3.48
C GLN A 279 19.97 3.23 4.64
N PRO A 280 20.35 2.00 5.05
CA PRO A 280 21.41 1.82 6.03
C PRO A 280 22.73 2.26 5.39
N GLY A 281 23.41 3.26 5.96
CA GLY A 281 24.76 3.63 5.54
C GLY A 281 24.91 4.85 4.61
N TYR A 282 23.88 5.70 4.45
CA TYR A 282 24.15 7.07 3.97
C TYR A 282 24.88 7.93 5.01
N ALA A 283 24.90 7.48 6.27
CA ALA A 283 25.87 7.84 7.29
C ALA A 283 26.78 6.62 7.57
N GLU A 284 27.93 6.60 6.88
CA GLU A 284 29.13 5.81 7.19
C GLU A 284 29.07 4.26 6.97
N ASP A 285 29.83 3.82 5.95
CA ASP A 285 30.51 2.51 5.81
C ASP A 285 29.86 1.29 5.14
N LEU A 286 28.63 1.35 4.63
CA LEU A 286 28.11 0.34 3.70
C LEU A 286 27.41 1.01 2.52
N HIS A 287 28.15 1.18 1.41
CA HIS A 287 27.52 1.51 0.13
C HIS A 287 26.92 0.24 -0.47
N PRO A 288 25.58 0.07 -0.50
CA PRO A 288 25.00 -1.01 -1.30
C PRO A 288 25.53 -0.89 -2.72
N ILE A 289 25.97 -2.01 -3.31
CA ILE A 289 26.34 -2.04 -4.73
C ILE A 289 25.05 -1.83 -5.51
N MET A 290 24.75 -0.57 -5.84
CA MET A 290 23.61 -0.21 -6.64
C MET A 290 23.88 -0.67 -8.07
N VAL A 291 23.22 -1.75 -8.47
CA VAL A 291 23.21 -2.18 -9.86
C VAL A 291 21.98 -1.57 -10.51
N GLN A 292 22.20 -0.68 -11.50
CA GLN A 292 21.11 -0.25 -12.37
C GLN A 292 20.60 -1.47 -13.14
N THR A 293 19.31 -1.73 -13.04
CA THR A 293 18.66 -2.94 -13.57
C THR A 293 17.39 -2.54 -14.32
N ASN A 294 17.08 -3.27 -15.39
CA ASN A 294 15.92 -3.01 -16.25
C ASN A 294 14.66 -3.73 -15.74
N PHE A 295 14.36 -3.65 -14.43
CA PHE A 295 13.14 -4.28 -13.88
C PHE A 295 11.96 -3.31 -13.77
N CYS A 296 12.18 -2.01 -13.93
CA CYS A 296 11.14 -1.16 -14.50
C CYS A 296 11.16 -1.32 -16.04
#